data_AF-A0A1A8QM75-F1
#
_entry.id   AF-A0A1A8QM75-F1
#
_cell.length_a   1.000
_cell.length_b   1.000
_cell.length_c   1.000
_cell.angle_alpha   90.00
_cell.angle_beta   90.00
_cell.angle_gamma   90.00
#
_symmetry.space_group_name_H-M   'P 1'
#
loop_
_entity.id
_entity.type
_entity.pdbx_description
1 polymer ?
#
loop_
_entity_poly.entity_id
_entity_poly.type
_entity_poly.pdbx_seq_one_letter_code
_entity_poly.pdbx_strand_id
1 'polypeptide(L)'
;RLADFHMNCQMTPHTVTSCPYDNYNGCLMSYVGLIGSDVTPNYSDNSPTNITISLWCSCRSSGHQEKECDAFHRDFTHNTCLKNAILSFGYGSDGVAAPVTELPFTFLPPTQPPIVSKPFPSLHQSTENAIKPMESACMFSTCANLQDGGQKCIPSDDFE
;
A
#
# COMPACT_ATOMS: atom_id res chain seq x y z
N ARG A 1 11.07 2.65 -12.36
CA ARG A 1 10.18 2.09 -11.31
C ARG A 1 10.07 0.57 -11.43
N LEU A 2 9.42 0.01 -12.45
CA LEU A 2 9.34 -1.47 -12.59
C LEU A 2 10.73 -2.14 -12.72
N ALA A 3 11.63 -1.54 -13.51
CA ALA A 3 13.01 -2.03 -13.58
C ALA A 3 13.74 -1.98 -12.22
N ASP A 4 13.49 -0.95 -11.42
CA ASP A 4 14.07 -0.83 -10.07
C ASP A 4 13.53 -1.92 -9.14
N PHE A 5 12.24 -2.24 -9.25
CA PHE A 5 11.64 -3.36 -8.52
C PHE A 5 12.30 -4.68 -8.91
N HIS A 6 12.46 -4.97 -10.20
CA HIS A 6 13.15 -6.19 -10.63
C HIS A 6 14.60 -6.22 -10.15
N MET A 7 15.33 -5.10 -10.17
CA MET A 7 16.72 -5.07 -9.69
C MET A 7 16.85 -5.27 -8.18
N ASN A 8 15.94 -4.70 -7.38
CA ASN A 8 16.06 -4.69 -5.92
C ASN A 8 15.28 -5.82 -5.22
N CYS A 9 14.28 -6.40 -5.87
CA CYS A 9 13.45 -7.47 -5.31
C CYS A 9 13.62 -8.81 -6.04
N GLN A 10 14.53 -8.94 -7.00
CA GLN A 10 14.82 -10.23 -7.62
C GLN A 10 15.26 -11.24 -6.55
N MET A 11 14.61 -12.40 -6.52
CA MET A 11 14.95 -13.45 -5.56
C MET A 11 16.34 -14.01 -5.82
N THR A 12 17.18 -14.03 -4.79
CA THR A 12 18.54 -14.60 -4.84
C THR A 12 18.64 -15.84 -3.93
N PRO A 13 18.87 -17.06 -4.48
CA PRO A 13 18.78 -18.32 -3.73
C PRO A 13 19.93 -18.56 -2.72
N HIS A 14 20.82 -17.59 -2.50
CA HIS A 14 22.02 -17.74 -1.68
C HIS A 14 22.21 -16.66 -0.61
N THR A 15 21.23 -15.79 -0.45
CA THR A 15 21.25 -14.69 0.54
C THR A 15 20.33 -15.03 1.71
N VAL A 16 20.68 -14.62 2.92
CA VAL A 16 19.90 -14.91 4.14
C VAL A 16 18.47 -14.38 4.02
N THR A 17 18.34 -13.21 3.41
CA THR A 17 17.06 -12.50 3.25
C THR A 17 16.26 -12.93 2.02
N SER A 18 16.87 -13.72 1.12
CA SER A 18 16.44 -13.94 -0.28
C SER A 18 16.46 -12.70 -1.20
N CYS A 19 16.97 -11.55 -0.72
CA CYS A 19 17.07 -10.30 -1.48
C CYS A 19 18.50 -10.02 -1.97
N PRO A 20 18.67 -9.28 -3.08
CA PRO A 20 19.98 -8.84 -3.54
C PRO A 20 20.70 -8.03 -2.44
N TYR A 21 21.96 -8.39 -2.17
CA TYR A 21 22.80 -7.75 -1.16
C TYR A 21 22.21 -7.71 0.26
N ASP A 22 21.28 -8.62 0.57
CA ASP A 22 20.54 -8.64 1.82
C ASP A 22 19.81 -7.31 2.17
N ASN A 23 19.40 -6.58 1.14
CA ASN A 23 18.86 -5.23 1.28
C ASN A 23 17.31 -5.18 1.20
N TYR A 24 16.65 -5.41 2.33
CA TYR A 24 15.19 -5.25 2.44
C TYR A 24 14.72 -3.83 2.08
N ASN A 25 15.46 -2.80 2.49
CA ASN A 25 15.07 -1.42 2.25
C ASN A 25 15.05 -1.07 0.75
N GLY A 26 16.04 -1.54 -0.02
CA GLY A 26 16.08 -1.36 -1.47
C GLY A 26 14.85 -1.98 -2.14
N CYS A 27 14.46 -3.19 -1.73
CA CYS A 27 13.26 -3.83 -2.23
C CYS A 27 11.98 -3.06 -1.84
N LEU A 28 11.83 -2.70 -0.57
CA LEU A 28 10.64 -1.95 -0.08
C LEU A 28 10.47 -0.60 -0.78
N MET A 29 11.55 0.16 -0.95
CA MET A 29 11.50 1.46 -1.64
C MET A 29 11.12 1.31 -3.12
N SER A 30 11.60 0.24 -3.77
CA SER A 30 11.24 -0.05 -5.15
C SER A 30 9.78 -0.52 -5.27
N TYR A 31 9.31 -1.34 -4.33
CA TYR A 31 7.91 -1.78 -4.22
C TYR A 31 6.94 -0.61 -4.01
N VAL A 32 7.21 0.26 -3.03
CA VAL A 32 6.40 1.47 -2.78
C VAL A 32 6.42 2.40 -4.00
N GLY A 33 7.53 2.45 -4.73
CA GLY A 33 7.66 3.22 -5.97
C GLY A 33 6.78 2.74 -7.13
N LEU A 34 6.12 1.58 -7.01
CA LEU A 34 5.13 1.09 -7.99
C LEU A 34 3.71 1.57 -7.68
N ILE A 35 3.44 2.05 -6.46
CA ILE A 35 2.11 2.53 -6.07
C ILE A 35 1.77 3.79 -6.87
N GLY A 36 0.64 3.76 -7.56
CA GLY A 36 0.21 4.84 -8.46
C GLY A 36 0.67 4.68 -9.91
N SER A 37 1.27 3.54 -10.26
CA SER A 37 1.59 3.16 -11.66
C SER A 37 0.61 2.13 -12.24
N ASP A 38 0.71 1.84 -13.53
CA ASP A 38 -0.10 0.79 -14.19
C ASP A 38 0.11 -0.61 -13.59
N VAL A 39 1.25 -0.83 -12.93
CA VAL A 39 1.62 -2.08 -12.25
C VAL A 39 1.56 -1.91 -10.74
N THR A 40 0.56 -1.19 -10.23
CA THR A 40 0.35 -1.00 -8.79
C THR A 40 0.04 -2.35 -8.12
N PRO A 41 0.91 -2.87 -7.23
CA PRO A 41 0.64 -4.10 -6.51
C PRO A 41 -0.29 -3.85 -5.31
N ASN A 42 -1.01 -4.88 -4.89
CA ASN A 42 -1.79 -4.89 -3.66
C ASN A 42 -1.82 -6.29 -3.03
N TYR A 43 -2.33 -6.40 -1.81
CA TYR A 43 -2.63 -7.70 -1.19
C TYR A 43 -3.68 -8.45 -2.01
N SER A 44 -3.42 -9.73 -2.31
CA SER A 44 -4.33 -10.57 -3.09
C SER A 44 -5.55 -11.02 -2.27
N ASP A 45 -5.39 -11.13 -0.96
CA ASP A 45 -6.42 -11.56 -0.02
C ASP A 45 -6.26 -10.86 1.35
N ASN A 46 -7.04 -11.29 2.33
CA ASN A 46 -7.00 -10.80 3.70
C ASN A 46 -6.35 -11.81 4.67
N SER A 47 -5.47 -12.68 4.18
CA SER A 47 -4.80 -13.69 5.00
C SER A 47 -3.80 -13.02 5.96
N PRO A 48 -3.95 -13.19 7.28
CA PRO A 48 -3.05 -12.56 8.26
C PRO A 48 -1.68 -13.23 8.33
N THR A 49 -1.57 -14.49 7.88
CA THR A 49 -0.35 -15.31 7.99
C THR A 49 0.34 -15.54 6.65
N ASN A 50 -0.40 -15.54 5.55
CA ASN A 50 0.15 -15.76 4.23
C ASN A 50 -0.01 -14.53 3.33
N ILE A 51 0.87 -13.57 3.54
CA ILE A 51 0.93 -12.36 2.71
C ILE A 51 1.26 -12.76 1.27
N THR A 52 0.29 -12.52 0.37
CA THR A 52 0.45 -12.65 -1.07
C THR A 52 0.21 -11.28 -1.69
N ILE A 53 1.17 -10.83 -2.50
CA ILE A 53 1.11 -9.55 -3.20
C ILE A 53 0.92 -9.85 -4.69
N SER A 54 -0.04 -9.21 -5.33
CA SER A 54 -0.29 -9.39 -6.76
C SER A 54 -0.56 -8.08 -7.46
N LEU A 55 -0.42 -8.12 -8.78
CA LEU A 55 -0.93 -7.08 -9.66
C LEU A 55 -2.42 -7.32 -9.91
N TRP A 56 -3.12 -6.27 -10.34
CA TRP A 56 -4.51 -6.39 -10.81
C TRP A 56 -4.57 -6.80 -12.30
N CYS A 57 -4.02 -7.96 -12.61
CA CYS A 57 -4.02 -8.52 -13.97
C CYS A 57 -4.08 -10.06 -13.95
N SER A 58 -4.22 -10.68 -15.13
CA SER A 58 -4.21 -12.14 -15.27
C SER A 58 -3.57 -12.54 -16.59
N CYS A 59 -3.03 -13.76 -16.66
CA CYS A 59 -2.43 -14.32 -17.87
C CYS A 59 -3.44 -15.04 -18.79
N ARG A 60 -4.74 -14.83 -18.57
CA ARG A 60 -5.77 -15.39 -19.43
C ARG A 60 -5.66 -14.77 -20.82
N SER A 61 -5.67 -15.62 -21.85
CA SER A 61 -5.57 -15.22 -23.26
C SER A 61 -4.21 -14.67 -23.70
N SER A 62 -3.14 -14.90 -22.92
CA SER A 62 -1.76 -14.57 -23.32
C SER A 62 -1.21 -15.45 -24.46
N GLY A 63 -1.86 -16.57 -24.77
CA GLY A 63 -1.48 -17.47 -25.86
C GLY A 63 -0.05 -17.99 -25.69
N HIS A 64 0.82 -17.73 -26.66
CA HIS A 64 2.21 -18.19 -26.58
C HIS A 64 3.00 -17.57 -25.41
N GLN A 65 2.60 -16.37 -24.95
CA GLN A 65 3.28 -15.63 -23.88
C GLN A 65 2.78 -16.00 -22.48
N GLU A 66 1.89 -17.00 -22.33
CA GLU A 66 1.33 -17.39 -21.02
C GLU A 66 2.43 -17.67 -19.98
N LYS A 67 3.48 -18.40 -20.38
CA LYS A 67 4.61 -18.70 -19.48
C LYS A 67 5.39 -17.46 -19.04
N GLU A 68 5.56 -16.49 -19.95
CA GLU A 68 6.28 -15.25 -19.65
C GLU A 68 5.43 -14.33 -18.76
N CYS A 69 4.12 -14.26 -19.04
CA CYS A 69 3.17 -13.57 -18.18
C CYS A 69 3.13 -14.18 -16.78
N ASP A 70 3.08 -15.50 -16.66
CA ASP A 70 3.10 -16.19 -15.37
C ASP A 70 4.39 -15.91 -14.61
N ALA A 71 5.54 -15.91 -15.31
CA ALA A 71 6.82 -15.56 -14.70
C ALA A 71 6.80 -14.13 -14.14
N PHE A 72 6.32 -13.15 -14.92
CA PHE A 72 6.15 -11.77 -14.47
C PHE A 72 5.20 -11.66 -13.27
N HIS A 73 4.07 -12.36 -13.28
CA HIS A 73 3.12 -12.34 -12.17
C HIS A 73 3.70 -13.00 -10.90
N ARG A 74 4.61 -13.97 -11.06
CA ARG A 74 5.33 -14.64 -9.97
C ARG A 74 6.39 -13.75 -9.31
N ASP A 75 6.90 -12.74 -10.00
CA ASP A 75 7.79 -11.73 -9.40
C ASP A 75 7.11 -10.91 -8.29
N PHE A 76 5.78 -10.95 -8.23
CA PHE A 76 4.97 -10.38 -7.14
C PHE A 76 4.45 -11.47 -6.20
N THR A 77 3.73 -12.47 -6.75
CA THR A 77 2.99 -13.45 -5.95
C THR A 77 3.86 -14.47 -5.22
N HIS A 78 5.03 -14.80 -5.77
CA HIS A 78 5.92 -15.84 -5.24
C HIS A 78 7.29 -15.29 -4.88
N ASN A 79 7.36 -14.00 -4.52
CA ASN A 79 8.61 -13.33 -4.23
C ASN A 79 8.93 -13.38 -2.74
N THR A 80 9.81 -14.31 -2.36
CA THR A 80 10.27 -14.48 -0.98
C THR A 80 11.03 -13.27 -0.47
N CYS A 81 11.79 -12.55 -1.32
CA CYS A 81 12.47 -11.32 -0.93
C CYS A 81 11.45 -10.26 -0.48
N LEU A 82 10.46 -9.96 -1.34
CA LEU A 82 9.42 -8.99 -1.05
C LEU A 82 8.61 -9.38 0.20
N LYS A 83 8.20 -10.65 0.29
CA LYS A 83 7.47 -11.18 1.45
C LYS A 83 8.27 -10.97 2.75
N ASN A 84 9.53 -11.37 2.76
CA ASN A 84 10.39 -11.22 3.93
C ASN A 84 10.62 -9.74 4.27
N ALA A 85 10.83 -8.88 3.27
CA ALA A 85 11.03 -7.45 3.47
C ALA A 85 9.83 -6.79 4.16
N ILE A 86 8.61 -7.12 3.71
CA ILE A 86 7.35 -6.61 4.31
C ILE A 86 7.20 -7.14 5.75
N LEU A 87 7.46 -8.43 5.98
CA LEU A 87 7.38 -9.03 7.32
C LEU A 87 8.41 -8.40 8.27
N SER A 88 9.66 -8.28 7.85
CA SER A 88 10.73 -7.63 8.65
C SER A 88 10.41 -6.17 8.95
N PHE A 89 9.76 -5.45 8.03
CA PHE A 89 9.28 -4.09 8.29
C PHE A 89 8.16 -4.06 9.34
N GLY A 90 7.21 -5.00 9.28
CA GLY A 90 6.06 -5.06 10.20
C GLY A 90 6.42 -5.54 11.62
N TYR A 91 7.36 -6.47 11.76
CA TYR A 91 7.78 -7.02 13.06
C TYR A 91 8.94 -6.26 13.70
N GLY A 92 9.57 -5.33 12.97
CA GLY A 92 10.73 -4.57 13.44
C GLY A 92 12.05 -5.36 13.35
N SER A 93 13.17 -4.64 13.46
CA SER A 93 14.55 -5.18 13.38
C SER A 93 14.89 -6.19 14.49
N ASP A 94 14.05 -6.32 15.52
CA ASP A 94 14.27 -7.24 16.64
C ASP A 94 13.80 -8.68 16.33
N GLY A 95 13.27 -8.92 15.13
CA GLY A 95 12.91 -10.23 14.62
C GLY A 95 14.11 -10.98 14.04
N VAL A 96 15.06 -11.40 14.89
CA VAL A 96 15.85 -12.61 14.59
C VAL A 96 14.85 -13.69 14.17
N ALA A 97 15.07 -14.29 13.00
CA ALA A 97 14.22 -15.32 12.41
C ALA A 97 13.68 -16.27 13.48
N ALA A 98 12.43 -16.07 13.90
CA ALA A 98 11.77 -17.04 14.74
C ALA A 98 11.54 -18.27 13.85
N PRO A 99 12.11 -19.44 14.19
CA PRO A 99 11.71 -20.66 13.52
C PRO A 99 10.21 -20.78 13.73
N VAL A 100 9.48 -21.02 12.63
CA VAL A 100 8.04 -21.27 12.59
C VAL A 100 7.66 -22.18 13.75
N THR A 101 7.23 -21.58 14.85
CA THR A 101 6.67 -22.26 16.00
C THR A 101 5.35 -21.54 16.18
N GLU A 102 4.28 -22.19 15.72
CA GLU A 102 2.92 -21.72 15.95
C GLU A 102 2.77 -21.36 17.43
N LEU A 103 2.56 -20.08 17.71
CA LEU A 103 2.10 -19.65 19.03
C LEU A 103 0.60 -19.93 19.07
N PRO A 104 0.08 -20.66 20.08
CA PRO A 104 -1.34 -20.89 20.21
C PRO A 104 -2.03 -19.56 20.53
N PHE A 105 -2.81 -19.06 19.56
CA PHE A 105 -3.69 -17.92 19.78
C PHE A 105 -4.70 -18.27 20.87
N THR A 106 -4.62 -17.57 22.01
CA THR A 106 -5.68 -17.59 23.01
C THR A 106 -6.84 -16.77 22.46
N PHE A 107 -7.89 -17.46 22.00
CA PHE A 107 -9.15 -16.82 21.61
C PHE A 107 -9.75 -16.11 22.83
N LEU A 108 -9.70 -14.78 22.84
CA LEU A 108 -10.53 -13.98 23.74
C LEU A 108 -11.98 -13.97 23.22
N PRO A 109 -13.00 -14.21 24.06
CA PRO A 109 -14.38 -14.22 23.62
C PRO A 109 -14.85 -12.81 23.20
N PRO A 110 -15.81 -12.70 22.27
CA PRO A 110 -16.26 -11.41 21.75
C PRO A 110 -16.99 -10.63 22.84
N THR A 111 -16.45 -9.47 23.21
CA THR A 111 -17.16 -8.47 24.01
C THR A 111 -18.21 -7.80 23.11
N GLN A 112 -19.47 -7.82 23.55
CA GLN A 112 -20.57 -7.14 22.85
C GLN A 112 -20.27 -5.64 22.66
N PRO A 113 -20.69 -5.03 21.53
CA PRO A 113 -20.55 -3.59 21.35
C PRO A 113 -21.47 -2.83 22.31
N PRO A 114 -21.04 -1.69 22.88
CA PRO A 114 -21.89 -0.87 23.71
C PRO A 114 -22.98 -0.21 22.86
N ILE A 115 -24.24 -0.40 23.26
CA ILE A 115 -25.39 0.30 22.68
C ILE A 115 -25.29 1.77 23.14
N VAL A 116 -24.77 2.64 22.28
CA VAL A 116 -24.90 4.09 22.44
C VAL A 116 -26.01 4.55 21.50
N SER A 117 -27.21 4.68 22.06
CA SER A 117 -28.36 5.34 21.44
C SER A 117 -28.09 6.85 21.35
N LYS A 118 -27.63 7.33 20.19
CA LYS A 118 -27.68 8.75 19.83
C LYS A 118 -28.99 9.02 19.07
N PRO A 119 -29.84 9.95 19.52
CA PRO A 119 -31.05 10.31 18.78
C PRO A 119 -30.68 11.04 17.48
N PHE A 120 -31.37 10.67 16.40
CA PHE A 120 -31.34 11.36 15.11
C PHE A 120 -31.87 12.80 15.27
N PRO A 121 -31.16 13.84 14.78
CA PRO A 121 -31.77 15.15 14.64
C PRO A 121 -32.77 15.11 13.47
N SER A 122 -34.03 15.42 13.77
CA SER A 122 -35.09 15.56 12.77
C SER A 122 -34.88 16.80 11.90
N LEU A 123 -35.23 16.64 10.63
CA LEU A 123 -35.38 17.70 9.63
C LEU A 123 -36.53 18.62 10.04
N HIS A 124 -36.26 19.89 10.33
CA HIS A 124 -37.27 20.94 10.31
C HIS A 124 -36.73 22.24 9.73
N GLN A 125 -37.57 22.81 8.89
CA GLN A 125 -37.38 23.91 7.96
C GLN A 125 -37.45 25.28 8.65
N SER A 126 -36.72 26.24 8.07
CA SER A 126 -36.82 27.71 8.18
C SER A 126 -36.35 28.39 9.49
N THR A 127 -35.31 29.22 9.38
CA THR A 127 -35.42 30.69 9.47
C THR A 127 -34.09 31.34 9.07
N GLU A 128 -34.19 32.43 8.32
CA GLU A 128 -33.11 33.28 7.86
C GLU A 128 -32.28 33.82 9.04
N ASN A 129 -30.95 33.77 8.95
CA ASN A 129 -30.05 34.89 9.29
C ASN A 129 -28.59 34.52 9.00
N ALA A 130 -27.90 35.47 8.36
CA ALA A 130 -26.60 35.34 7.72
C ALA A 130 -25.43 35.07 8.69
N ILE A 131 -24.58 34.08 8.35
CA ILE A 131 -23.17 33.99 8.80
C ILE A 131 -22.34 33.50 7.60
N LYS A 132 -21.29 34.26 7.26
CA LYS A 132 -20.46 34.17 6.05
C LYS A 132 -19.75 32.81 5.89
N PRO A 133 -19.53 32.29 4.66
CA PRO A 133 -18.68 31.14 4.42
C PRO A 133 -17.22 31.56 4.55
N MET A 134 -16.46 30.87 5.40
CA MET A 134 -15.00 30.98 5.43
C MET A 134 -14.46 29.90 4.48
N GLU A 135 -14.39 30.24 3.20
CA GLU A 135 -13.76 29.43 2.15
C GLU A 135 -12.24 29.67 2.14
N SER A 136 -11.46 28.57 2.12
CA SER A 136 -10.23 28.42 1.34
C SER A 136 -9.47 27.17 1.81
N ALA A 137 -9.97 25.99 1.44
CA ALA A 137 -9.19 24.76 1.60
C ALA A 137 -8.15 24.69 0.46
N CYS A 138 -6.89 25.00 0.76
CA CYS A 138 -5.79 24.73 -0.18
C CYS A 138 -5.64 23.20 -0.34
N MET A 139 -6.09 22.65 -1.46
CA MET A 139 -5.75 21.29 -1.88
C MET A 139 -4.32 21.30 -2.45
N PHE A 140 -3.38 20.69 -1.73
CA PHE A 140 -2.05 20.45 -2.26
C PHE A 140 -2.08 19.17 -3.12
N SER A 141 -1.77 19.31 -4.40
CA SER A 141 -1.57 18.16 -5.31
C SER A 141 -0.17 17.59 -5.10
N THR A 142 -0.07 16.37 -4.57
CA THR A 142 1.20 15.75 -4.14
C THR A 142 2.04 15.18 -5.28
N CYS A 143 2.08 15.82 -6.45
CA CYS A 143 2.89 15.36 -7.59
C CYS A 143 3.53 16.53 -8.34
N ALA A 144 4.65 17.07 -7.83
CA ALA A 144 5.67 17.74 -8.65
C ALA A 144 6.98 17.95 -7.85
N ASN A 145 8.10 17.84 -8.57
CA ASN A 145 9.49 17.93 -8.12
C ASN A 145 9.78 19.12 -7.17
N LEU A 146 10.51 18.87 -6.07
CA LEU A 146 11.16 19.92 -5.28
C LEU A 146 12.31 20.51 -6.09
N GLN A 147 12.01 21.53 -6.90
CA GLN A 147 12.95 22.51 -7.40
C GLN A 147 12.18 23.67 -8.04
N ASP A 148 11.47 24.45 -7.22
CA ASP A 148 11.22 25.86 -7.54
C ASP A 148 10.88 26.64 -6.27
N GLY A 149 11.70 27.63 -5.94
CA GLY A 149 11.57 28.48 -4.76
C GLY A 149 10.57 29.61 -4.99
N GLY A 150 9.32 29.29 -5.30
CA GLY A 150 8.28 30.27 -5.61
C GLY A 150 6.93 29.95 -4.98
N GLN A 151 6.37 30.93 -4.27
CA GLN A 151 5.02 30.89 -3.71
C GLN A 151 4.00 30.93 -4.85
N LYS A 152 3.28 29.82 -5.08
CA LYS A 152 2.24 29.77 -6.13
C LYS A 152 0.95 29.18 -5.59
N CYS A 153 0.31 29.93 -4.71
CA CYS A 153 -1.12 29.81 -4.46
C CYS A 153 -1.79 30.91 -5.29
N ILE A 154 -2.53 30.53 -6.34
CA ILE A 154 -3.38 31.46 -7.09
C ILE A 154 -4.80 31.27 -6.54
N PRO A 155 -5.42 32.30 -5.93
CA PRO A 155 -6.82 32.25 -5.51
C PRO A 155 -7.74 32.04 -6.71
N SER A 156 -8.87 31.34 -6.51
CA SER A 156 -9.80 30.97 -7.58
C SER A 156 -10.64 32.12 -8.15
N ASP A 157 -10.27 33.39 -7.91
CA ASP A 157 -11.03 34.56 -8.37
C ASP A 157 -10.59 35.10 -9.75
N ASP A 158 -9.63 34.47 -10.43
CA ASP A 158 -9.09 34.94 -11.71
C ASP A 158 -9.68 34.24 -12.95
N PHE A 159 -10.94 33.80 -12.91
CA PHE A 159 -11.69 33.42 -14.12
C PHE A 159 -12.93 34.28 -14.28
N GLU A 160 -12.74 35.49 -14.82
CA GLU A 160 -13.77 36.23 -15.57
C GLU A 160 -13.23 36.63 -16.95
#